data_AF-A0A523RQP6-F1
#
_entry.id   AF-A0A523RQP6-F1
#
_cell.length_a   1.000
_cell.length_b   1.000
_cell.length_c   1.000
_cell.angle_alpha   90.00
_cell.angle_beta   90.00
_cell.angle_gamma   90.00
#
_symmetry.space_group_name_H-M   'P 1'
#
loop_
_entity.id
_entity.type
_entity.pdbx_description
1 polymer ?
#
loop_
_entity_poly.entity_id
_entity_poly.type
_entity_poly.pdbx_seq_one_letter_code
_entity_poly.pdbx_strand_id
1 'polypeptide(L)'
;MNEVIVKEAFENHRYILDLKSRIGEDLLRLALLLKNSHDNKYYQTLGYDTWESYLGTPEISMSRFWAYKLIKVYETWVEKFGVEPAKLDIDLEKLFLTIKKATQENYEEVLEQARNLSRSDVKQLMSGKEYEFERYKMVTCPKCNYEFKVVL
;
A
#
# COMPACT_ATOMS: atom_id res chain seq x y z
N MET A 1 -25.35 23.97 -3.81
CA MET A 1 -24.71 22.86 -3.10
C MET A 1 -24.58 23.31 -1.65
N ASN A 2 -25.18 22.60 -0.70
CA ASN A 2 -25.27 23.05 0.69
C ASN A 2 -23.85 23.17 1.29
N GLU A 3 -23.46 24.35 1.76
CA GLU A 3 -22.11 24.62 2.30
C GLU A 3 -21.74 23.67 3.44
N VAL A 4 -22.73 23.23 4.23
CA VAL A 4 -22.55 22.23 5.29
C VAL A 4 -22.10 20.89 4.72
N ILE A 5 -22.75 20.43 3.64
CA ILE A 5 -22.42 19.14 2.99
C ILE A 5 -21.01 19.17 2.40
N VAL A 6 -20.58 20.31 1.84
CA VAL A 6 -19.22 20.45 1.28
C VAL A 6 -18.16 20.35 2.38
N LYS A 7 -18.39 21.00 3.52
CA LYS A 7 -17.48 20.93 4.67
C LYS A 7 -17.37 19.51 5.22
N GLU A 8 -18.50 18.85 5.46
CA GLU A 8 -18.52 17.47 5.97
C GLU A 8 -17.81 16.49 5.02
N ALA A 9 -18.04 16.63 3.70
CA ALA A 9 -17.37 15.79 2.71
C ALA A 9 -15.84 15.96 2.73
N PHE A 10 -15.37 17.21 2.86
CA PHE A 10 -13.94 17.51 2.92
C PHE A 10 -13.30 16.97 4.21
N GLU A 11 -13.95 17.15 5.35
CA GLU A 11 -13.47 16.64 6.64
C GLU A 11 -13.40 15.11 6.62
N ASN A 12 -14.47 14.44 6.16
CA ASN A 12 -14.48 12.98 6.03
C ASN A 12 -13.37 12.47 5.10
N HIS A 13 -13.14 13.12 3.95
CA HIS A 13 -12.05 12.76 3.06
C HIS A 13 -10.68 12.89 3.72
N ARG A 14 -10.44 14.00 4.44
CA ARG A 14 -9.18 14.20 5.18
C ARG A 14 -8.97 13.13 6.25
N TYR A 15 -10.01 12.77 7.00
CA TYR A 15 -9.92 11.71 8.00
C TYR A 15 -9.58 10.35 7.38
N ILE A 16 -10.16 10.03 6.23
CA ILE A 16 -9.84 8.79 5.50
C ILE A 16 -8.35 8.76 5.11
N LEU A 17 -7.82 9.86 4.56
CA LEU A 17 -6.42 9.94 4.16
C LEU A 17 -5.46 9.76 5.34
N ASP A 18 -5.72 10.46 6.44
CA ASP A 18 -4.92 10.39 7.67
C ASP A 18 -4.95 8.98 8.28
N LEU A 19 -6.13 8.34 8.37
CA LEU A 19 -6.24 6.95 8.81
C LEU A 19 -5.48 5.99 7.88
N LYS A 20 -5.56 6.20 6.56
CA LYS A 20 -4.87 5.34 5.59
C LYS A 20 -3.34 5.42 5.71
N SER A 21 -2.79 6.61 5.95
CA SER A 21 -1.35 6.79 6.17
C SER A 21 -0.90 6.08 7.45
N ARG A 22 -1.61 6.29 8.57
CA ARG A 22 -1.34 5.61 9.85
C ARG A 22 -1.41 4.09 9.77
N ILE A 23 -2.41 3.55 9.06
CA ILE A 23 -2.52 2.10 8.80
C ILE A 23 -1.28 1.60 8.04
N GLY A 24 -0.77 2.35 7.07
CA GLY A 24 0.44 1.99 6.33
C GLY A 24 1.66 1.85 7.24
N GLU A 25 1.89 2.82 8.11
CA GLU A 25 2.98 2.78 9.10
C GLU A 25 2.85 1.59 10.05
N ASP A 26 1.65 1.37 10.60
CA ASP A 26 1.40 0.27 11.55
C ASP A 26 1.55 -1.10 10.88
N LEU A 27 1.18 -1.23 9.61
CA LEU A 27 1.41 -2.46 8.84
C LEU A 27 2.91 -2.72 8.60
N LEU A 28 3.72 -1.69 8.38
CA LEU A 28 5.18 -1.84 8.27
C LEU A 28 5.82 -2.22 9.61
N ARG A 29 5.35 -1.65 10.72
CA ARG A 29 5.78 -2.07 12.08
C ARG A 29 5.39 -3.51 12.35
N LEU A 30 4.16 -3.89 12.01
CA LEU A 30 3.68 -5.26 12.13
C LEU A 30 4.53 -6.21 11.28
N ALA A 31 4.93 -5.83 10.06
CA ALA A 31 5.82 -6.62 9.22
C ALA A 31 7.15 -6.94 9.91
N LEU A 32 7.79 -5.95 10.54
CA LEU A 32 9.02 -6.15 11.33
C LEU A 32 8.79 -7.11 12.51
N LEU A 33 7.71 -6.93 13.26
CA LEU A 33 7.37 -7.79 14.40
C LEU A 33 7.09 -9.23 13.98
N LEU A 34 6.35 -9.42 12.88
CA LEU A 34 6.07 -10.74 12.31
C LEU A 34 7.36 -11.39 11.82
N LYS A 35 8.24 -10.64 11.14
CA LYS A 35 9.54 -11.13 10.70
C LYS A 35 10.39 -11.59 11.88
N ASN A 36 10.54 -10.75 12.90
CA ASN A 36 11.30 -11.11 14.10
C ASN A 36 10.72 -12.35 14.81
N SER A 37 9.39 -12.43 14.91
CA SER A 37 8.70 -13.57 15.52
C SER A 37 8.93 -14.86 14.72
N HIS A 38 8.92 -14.76 13.40
CA HIS A 38 9.16 -15.88 12.50
C HIS A 38 10.62 -16.33 12.50
N ASP A 39 11.56 -15.41 12.26
CA ASP A 39 12.99 -15.70 12.10
C ASP A 39 13.61 -16.24 13.39
N ASN A 40 13.24 -15.67 14.54
CA ASN A 40 13.73 -16.09 15.85
C ASN A 40 12.85 -17.17 16.50
N LYS A 41 11.80 -17.63 15.82
CA LYS A 41 10.83 -18.61 16.32
C LYS A 41 10.23 -18.27 17.69
N TYR A 42 9.95 -16.99 17.96
CA TYR A 42 9.37 -16.56 19.24
C TYR A 42 8.03 -17.23 19.53
N TYR A 43 7.27 -17.58 18.49
CA TYR A 43 6.04 -18.36 18.64
C TYR A 43 6.26 -19.70 19.38
N GLN A 44 7.40 -20.37 19.18
CA GLN A 44 7.71 -21.61 19.91
C GLN A 44 7.97 -21.34 21.40
N THR A 45 8.60 -20.20 21.71
CA THR A 45 8.81 -19.77 23.10
C THR A 45 7.50 -19.42 23.79
N LEU A 46 6.51 -18.94 23.03
CA LEU A 46 5.15 -18.68 23.50
C LEU A 46 4.27 -19.93 23.57
N GLY A 47 4.81 -21.12 23.26
CA GLY A 47 4.10 -22.40 23.37
C GLY A 47 3.32 -22.83 22.12
N TYR A 48 3.57 -22.20 20.96
CA TYR A 48 2.96 -22.59 19.69
C TYR A 48 3.87 -23.52 18.90
N ASP A 49 3.34 -24.65 18.44
CA ASP A 49 4.14 -25.66 17.72
C ASP A 49 4.61 -25.16 16.34
N THR A 50 3.74 -24.42 15.64
CA THR A 50 3.98 -23.94 14.28
C THR A 50 3.65 -22.46 14.13
N TRP A 51 4.28 -21.83 13.14
CA TRP A 51 4.01 -20.44 12.77
C TRP A 51 2.53 -20.23 12.42
N GLU A 52 1.93 -21.18 11.71
CA GLU A 52 0.52 -21.15 11.33
C GLU A 52 -0.40 -21.24 12.54
N SER A 53 -0.06 -22.06 13.54
CA SER A 53 -0.86 -22.17 14.77
C SER A 53 -0.86 -20.85 15.56
N TYR A 54 0.28 -20.16 15.61
CA TYR A 54 0.41 -18.83 16.21
C TYR A 54 -0.42 -17.79 15.46
N LEU A 55 -0.25 -17.69 14.14
CA LEU A 55 -1.00 -16.72 13.34
C LEU A 55 -2.52 -16.95 13.36
N GLY A 56 -2.93 -18.22 13.51
CA GLY A 56 -4.33 -18.63 13.53
C GLY A 56 -5.05 -18.42 14.86
N THR A 57 -4.39 -17.90 15.90
CA THR A 57 -5.06 -17.64 17.18
C THR A 57 -6.15 -16.56 17.03
N PRO A 58 -7.20 -16.55 17.86
CA PRO A 58 -8.25 -15.53 17.80
C PRO A 58 -7.72 -14.09 17.96
N GLU A 59 -6.65 -13.91 18.73
CA GLU A 59 -6.04 -12.60 18.99
C GLU A 59 -5.31 -12.04 17.77
N ILE A 60 -4.68 -12.90 16.96
CA ILE A 60 -3.92 -12.49 15.77
C ILE A 60 -4.78 -12.59 14.51
N SER A 61 -5.55 -13.66 14.37
CA SER A 61 -6.51 -13.92 13.29
C SER A 61 -5.95 -13.58 11.90
N MET A 62 -4.73 -14.01 11.61
CA MET A 62 -4.01 -13.65 10.39
C MET A 62 -3.74 -14.86 9.50
N SER A 63 -4.01 -14.73 8.20
CA SER A 63 -3.61 -15.76 7.24
C SER A 63 -2.09 -15.79 7.06
N ARG A 64 -1.54 -17.00 6.85
CA ARG A 64 -0.13 -17.20 6.49
C ARG A 64 0.29 -16.33 5.30
N PHE A 65 -0.54 -16.28 4.25
CA PHE A 65 -0.26 -15.49 3.05
C PHE A 65 -0.11 -14.01 3.36
N TRP A 66 -1.00 -13.46 4.20
CA TRP A 66 -0.93 -12.05 4.58
C TRP A 66 0.32 -11.74 5.40
N ALA A 67 0.65 -12.58 6.38
CA ALA A 67 1.86 -12.41 7.19
C ALA A 67 3.13 -12.38 6.33
N TYR A 68 3.29 -13.34 5.41
CA TYR A 68 4.44 -13.35 4.51
C TYR A 68 4.44 -12.21 3.51
N LYS A 69 3.27 -11.74 3.06
CA LYS A 69 3.18 -10.53 2.23
C LYS A 69 3.76 -9.32 2.96
N LEU A 70 3.36 -9.10 4.22
CA LEU A 70 3.88 -8.01 5.05
C LEU A 70 5.40 -8.12 5.23
N ILE A 71 5.87 -9.29 5.67
CA ILE A 71 7.31 -9.56 5.82
C ILE A 71 8.06 -9.27 4.53
N LYS A 72 7.55 -9.74 3.38
CA LYS A 72 8.21 -9.58 2.09
C LYS A 72 8.36 -8.12 1.67
N VAL A 73 7.36 -7.29 1.96
CA VAL A 73 7.42 -5.84 1.74
C VAL A 73 8.55 -5.23 2.56
N TYR A 74 8.62 -5.55 3.86
CA TYR A 74 9.67 -5.03 4.74
C TYR A 74 11.06 -5.48 4.30
N GLU A 75 11.27 -6.78 4.08
CA GLU A 75 12.54 -7.33 3.60
C GLU A 75 13.00 -6.70 2.29
N THR A 76 12.07 -6.44 1.36
CA THR A 76 12.45 -5.92 0.04
C THR A 76 12.78 -4.43 0.10
N TRP A 77 11.87 -3.62 0.65
CA TRP A 77 12.02 -2.17 0.58
C TRP A 77 12.95 -1.64 1.66
N VAL A 78 12.81 -2.13 2.89
CA VAL A 78 13.59 -1.63 4.03
C VAL A 78 14.95 -2.30 4.11
N GLU A 79 14.99 -3.64 4.14
CA GLU A 79 16.27 -4.34 4.34
C GLU A 79 17.11 -4.41 3.06
N LYS A 80 16.53 -4.86 1.94
CA LYS A 80 17.28 -5.05 0.69
C LYS A 80 17.63 -3.72 0.01
N PHE A 81 16.67 -2.80 -0.13
CA PHE A 81 16.92 -1.52 -0.80
C PHE A 81 17.33 -0.39 0.16
N GLY A 82 17.28 -0.61 1.48
CA GLY A 82 17.69 0.40 2.46
C GLY A 82 16.74 1.59 2.57
N VAL A 83 15.48 1.44 2.15
CA VAL A 83 14.51 2.54 2.18
C VAL A 83 14.04 2.75 3.61
N GLU A 84 14.16 3.99 4.07
CA GLU A 84 13.66 4.39 5.37
C GLU A 84 12.14 4.17 5.47
N PRO A 85 11.62 3.51 6.54
CA PRO A 85 10.19 3.22 6.66
C PRO A 85 9.28 4.45 6.52
N ALA A 86 9.72 5.62 7.00
CA ALA A 86 8.99 6.88 6.89
C ALA A 86 8.78 7.35 5.44
N LYS A 87 9.61 6.90 4.49
CA LYS A 87 9.47 7.23 3.06
C LYS A 87 8.48 6.31 2.34
N LEU A 88 8.06 5.21 2.98
CA LEU A 88 7.10 4.23 2.46
C LEU A 88 5.65 4.57 2.83
N ASP A 89 5.28 5.86 2.77
CA ASP A 89 3.88 6.32 2.82
C ASP A 89 3.15 5.97 1.51
N ILE A 90 3.13 4.67 1.20
CA ILE A 90 2.55 4.06 0.02
C ILE A 90 1.73 2.87 0.49
N ASP A 91 0.55 2.67 -0.09
CA ASP A 91 -0.30 1.54 0.22
C ASP A 91 0.45 0.20 0.06
N LEU A 92 0.35 -0.66 1.08
CA LEU A 92 1.12 -1.90 1.16
C LEU A 92 0.87 -2.85 0.00
N GLU A 93 -0.35 -2.87 -0.57
CA GLU A 93 -0.62 -3.69 -1.76
C GLU A 93 0.18 -3.19 -2.96
N LYS A 94 0.31 -1.87 -3.13
CA LYS A 94 1.11 -1.28 -4.21
C LYS A 94 2.58 -1.66 -4.03
N LEU A 95 3.10 -1.50 -2.80
CA LEU A 95 4.47 -1.91 -2.45
C LEU A 95 4.71 -3.39 -2.73
N PHE A 96 3.77 -4.27 -2.43
CA PHE A 96 3.90 -5.70 -2.69
C PHE A 96 3.88 -6.03 -4.19
N LEU A 97 2.98 -5.39 -4.96
CA LEU A 97 2.87 -5.60 -6.40
C LEU A 97 4.15 -5.23 -7.16
N THR A 98 4.85 -4.19 -6.70
CA THR A 98 6.03 -3.67 -7.38
C THR A 98 7.33 -4.42 -7.10
N ILE A 99 7.37 -5.28 -6.06
CA ILE A 99 8.56 -6.07 -5.68
C ILE A 99 9.17 -6.83 -6.87
N LYS A 100 8.34 -7.38 -7.76
CA LYS A 100 8.81 -8.20 -8.88
C LYS A 100 9.57 -7.43 -9.95
N LYS A 101 9.38 -6.12 -10.04
CA LYS A 101 10.02 -5.25 -11.06
C LYS A 101 11.12 -4.38 -10.48
N ALA A 102 11.20 -4.29 -9.15
CA ALA A 102 12.21 -3.52 -8.44
C ALA A 102 13.57 -4.24 -8.43
N THR A 103 14.61 -3.51 -8.83
CA THR A 103 16.03 -3.87 -8.79
C THR A 103 16.80 -2.78 -8.05
N GLN A 104 18.07 -3.02 -7.72
CA GLN A 104 18.90 -2.02 -7.05
C GLN A 104 19.06 -0.73 -7.88
N GLU A 105 18.91 -0.83 -9.20
CA GLU A 105 19.12 0.27 -10.15
C GLU A 105 17.86 1.11 -10.37
N ASN A 106 16.66 0.55 -10.14
CA ASN A 106 15.40 1.20 -10.49
C ASN A 106 14.39 1.33 -9.34
N TYR A 107 14.73 0.88 -8.11
CA TYR A 107 13.76 0.82 -7.02
C TYR A 107 13.13 2.19 -6.68
N GLU A 108 13.88 3.29 -6.83
CA GLU A 108 13.36 4.65 -6.60
C GLU A 108 12.29 5.03 -7.62
N GLU A 109 12.53 4.77 -8.92
CA GLU A 109 11.55 5.00 -9.98
C GLU A 109 10.29 4.16 -9.74
N VAL A 110 10.47 2.90 -9.34
CA VAL A 110 9.35 2.00 -9.04
C VAL A 110 8.54 2.49 -7.83
N LEU A 111 9.20 3.05 -6.80
CA LEU A 111 8.50 3.67 -5.67
C LEU A 111 7.74 4.92 -6.09
N GLU A 112 8.31 5.73 -6.97
CA GLU A 112 7.64 6.94 -7.47
C GLU A 112 6.39 6.58 -8.29
N GLN A 113 6.48 5.56 -9.15
CA GLN A 113 5.32 5.00 -9.85
C GLN A 113 4.28 4.47 -8.86
N ALA A 114 4.74 3.73 -7.85
CA ALA A 114 3.87 3.22 -6.78
C ALA A 114 3.30 4.33 -5.89
N ARG A 115 3.83 5.55 -5.88
CA ARG A 115 3.24 6.69 -5.17
C ARG A 115 2.10 7.29 -5.98
N ASN A 116 2.34 7.53 -7.26
CA ASN A 116 1.47 8.34 -8.11
C ASN A 116 0.33 7.58 -8.81
N LEU A 117 0.43 6.25 -8.96
CA LEU A 117 -0.56 5.45 -9.69
C LEU A 117 -1.67 4.90 -8.79
N SER A 118 -2.85 4.56 -9.31
CA SER A 118 -3.82 3.79 -8.53
C SER A 118 -3.35 2.34 -8.30
N ARG A 119 -3.97 1.58 -7.39
CA ARG A 119 -3.64 0.16 -7.19
C ARG A 119 -3.89 -0.67 -8.46
N SER A 120 -4.96 -0.37 -9.20
CA SER A 120 -5.27 -1.03 -10.48
C SER A 120 -4.22 -0.73 -11.54
N ASP A 121 -3.77 0.53 -11.62
CA ASP A 121 -2.73 0.96 -12.56
C ASP A 121 -1.40 0.26 -12.27
N VAL A 122 -0.96 0.25 -11.00
CA VAL A 122 0.24 -0.49 -10.58
C VAL A 122 0.11 -1.96 -10.97
N LYS A 123 -1.04 -2.60 -10.71
CA LYS A 123 -1.26 -3.99 -11.07
C LYS A 123 -1.14 -4.23 -12.59
N GLN A 124 -1.69 -3.33 -13.40
CA GLN A 124 -1.60 -3.43 -14.87
C GLN A 124 -0.16 -3.26 -15.34
N LEU A 125 0.53 -2.21 -14.89
CA LEU A 125 1.93 -1.93 -15.21
C LEU A 125 2.84 -3.12 -14.87
N MET A 126 2.67 -3.70 -13.67
CA MET A 126 3.46 -4.83 -13.20
C MET A 126 3.12 -6.14 -13.93
N SER A 127 1.95 -6.25 -14.54
CA SER A 127 1.53 -7.42 -15.33
C SER A 127 2.17 -7.50 -16.72
N GLY A 128 2.91 -6.47 -17.15
CA GLY A 128 3.61 -6.46 -18.44
C GLY A 128 2.70 -6.30 -19.65
N LYS A 129 1.43 -5.93 -19.45
CA LYS A 129 0.54 -5.47 -20.52
C LYS A 129 0.86 -4.02 -20.83
N GLU A 130 0.87 -3.64 -22.11
CA GLU A 130 1.08 -2.25 -22.52
C GLU A 130 0.16 -1.32 -21.71
N TYR A 131 0.80 -0.37 -21.03
CA TYR A 131 0.13 0.60 -20.16
C TYR A 131 -0.14 1.84 -21.00
N GLU A 132 -1.30 1.88 -21.66
CA GLU A 132 -1.81 3.12 -22.27
C GLU A 132 -2.34 4.02 -21.16
N PHE A 133 -1.65 5.14 -20.91
CA PHE A 133 -2.11 6.15 -19.96
C PHE A 133 -3.25 6.96 -20.58
N GLU A 134 -4.23 7.26 -19.72
CA GLU A 134 -5.34 8.21 -19.84
C GLU A 134 -6.63 7.74 -20.54
N ARG A 135 -7.65 7.46 -19.72
CA ARG A 135 -9.01 7.86 -20.08
C ARG A 135 -9.32 9.15 -19.34
N TYR A 136 -9.21 10.29 -20.01
CA TYR A 136 -9.88 11.50 -19.55
C TYR A 136 -11.22 11.61 -20.27
N LYS A 137 -12.24 12.11 -19.59
CA LYS A 137 -13.40 12.70 -20.27
C LYS A 137 -13.22 14.21 -20.29
N MET A 138 -13.45 14.81 -21.45
CA MET A 138 -13.63 16.25 -21.54
C MET A 138 -14.97 16.59 -20.89
N VAL A 139 -14.94 17.42 -19.86
CA VAL A 139 -16.16 17.92 -19.21
C VAL A 139 -16.27 19.41 -19.47
N THR A 140 -17.41 19.82 -20.00
CA THR A 140 -17.75 21.23 -20.18
C THR A 140 -18.46 21.72 -18.93
N CYS A 141 -17.95 22.77 -18.31
CA CYS A 141 -18.60 23.43 -17.18
C CYS A 141 -19.95 24.02 -17.64
N PRO A 142 -21.10 23.60 -17.09
CA PRO A 142 -22.42 24.10 -17.52
C PRO A 142 -22.65 25.58 -17.15
N LYS A 143 -21.79 26.18 -16.32
CA LYS A 143 -21.90 27.58 -15.88
C LYS A 143 -21.12 28.57 -16.75
N CYS A 144 -19.96 28.17 -17.27
CA CYS A 144 -19.08 29.06 -18.02
C CYS A 144 -18.60 28.48 -19.36
N ASN A 145 -19.08 27.30 -19.77
CA ASN A 145 -18.67 26.58 -20.97
C ASN A 145 -17.16 26.30 -21.09
N TYR A 146 -16.40 26.44 -20.00
CA TYR A 146 -14.98 26.09 -20.00
C TYR A 146 -14.81 24.57 -20.02
N GLU A 147 -14.01 24.07 -20.95
CA GLU A 147 -13.69 22.65 -21.09
C GLU A 147 -12.42 22.30 -20.31
N PHE A 148 -12.49 21.25 -19.52
CA PHE A 148 -11.32 20.75 -18.80
C PHE A 148 -11.29 19.22 -18.76
N LYS A 149 -10.07 18.69 -18.69
CA LYS A 149 -9.82 17.26 -18.62
C LYS A 149 -10.17 16.76 -17.21
N VAL A 150 -11.05 15.77 -17.16
CA VAL A 150 -11.31 15.01 -15.93
C VAL A 150 -10.79 13.60 -16.16
N VAL A 151 -9.74 13.22 -15.43
CA VAL A 151 -9.25 11.84 -15.40
C VAL A 151 -10.40 10.94 -14.91
N LEU A 152 -10.73 9.89 -15.66
CA LEU A 152 -11.79 8.93 -15.33
C LEU A 152 -11.35 7.95 -14.26
#